data_AF-A0AAU7N1H6-F1
#
_entry.id   AF-A0AAU7N1H6-F1
#
_cell.length_a   1.000
_cell.length_b   1.000
_cell.length_c   1.000
_cell.angle_alpha   90.00
_cell.angle_beta   90.00
_cell.angle_gamma   90.00
#
_symmetry.space_group_name_H-M   'P 1'
#
loop_
_entity.id
_entity.type
_entity.pdbx_description
1 polymer ?
#
loop_
_entity_poly.entity_id
_entity_poly.type
_entity_poly.pdbx_seq_one_letter_code
_entity_poly.pdbx_strand_id
1 'polypeptide(L)'
;MKKVLFFILIGTVVLSCKPKTEEVSYKHTNALIHETSPYLLQHAHNPVNWEAWHPDVLKRAQKEDKPLLISIGYAACHWCHVMEEECFEDEAVAKVMNENFINKK
;
A
#
# COMPACT_ATOMS: atom_id res chain seq x y z
N MET A 1 -21.76 -39.38 -35.02
CA MET A 1 -22.59 -38.98 -33.86
C MET A 1 -21.81 -38.88 -32.55
N LYS A 2 -20.94 -39.86 -32.19
CA LYS A 2 -20.11 -39.79 -30.95
C LYS A 2 -19.07 -38.65 -30.92
N LYS A 3 -18.51 -38.25 -32.07
CA LYS A 3 -17.56 -37.12 -32.14
C LYS A 3 -18.19 -35.75 -31.88
N VAL A 4 -19.45 -35.55 -32.29
CA VAL A 4 -20.18 -34.28 -32.08
C VAL A 4 -20.56 -34.11 -30.60
N LEU A 5 -20.90 -35.22 -29.92
CA LEU A 5 -21.20 -35.21 -28.48
C LEU A 5 -19.96 -34.91 -27.61
N PHE A 6 -18.76 -35.28 -28.08
CA PHE A 6 -17.51 -35.02 -27.37
C PHE A 6 -17.09 -33.54 -27.40
N PHE A 7 -17.37 -32.83 -28.50
CA PHE A 7 -17.11 -31.38 -28.58
C PHE A 7 -18.12 -30.54 -27.79
N ILE A 8 -19.36 -31.01 -27.64
CA ILE A 8 -20.39 -30.32 -26.85
C ILE A 8 -20.09 -30.39 -25.34
N LEU A 9 -19.49 -31.49 -24.86
CA LEU A 9 -19.17 -31.66 -23.43
C LEU A 9 -17.95 -30.83 -22.96
N ILE A 10 -17.05 -30.46 -23.87
CA ILE A 10 -15.88 -29.60 -23.57
C ILE A 10 -16.28 -28.11 -23.59
N GLY A 11 -17.27 -27.73 -24.41
CA GLY A 11 -17.73 -26.33 -24.54
C GLY A 11 -18.45 -25.77 -23.31
N THR A 12 -19.10 -26.62 -22.50
CA THR A 12 -19.87 -26.17 -21.32
C THR A 12 -19.01 -25.93 -20.08
N VAL A 13 -17.79 -26.48 -20.01
CA VAL A 13 -16.91 -26.34 -18.83
C VAL A 13 -16.22 -24.96 -18.81
N VAL A 14 -15.99 -24.35 -19.98
CA VAL A 14 -15.19 -23.10 -20.09
C VAL A 14 -16.00 -21.83 -19.77
N LEU A 15 -17.34 -21.91 -19.74
CA LEU A 15 -18.23 -20.75 -19.52
C LEU A 15 -18.62 -20.51 -18.06
N SER A 16 -18.24 -21.39 -17.13
CA SER A 16 -18.67 -21.31 -15.72
C SER A 16 -17.70 -20.60 -14.77
N CYS A 17 -16.50 -20.23 -15.22
CA CYS A 17 -15.56 -19.44 -14.41
C CYS A 17 -15.47 -18.02 -14.97
N LYS A 18 -16.37 -17.13 -14.53
CA LYS A 18 -16.09 -15.70 -14.55
C LYS A 18 -15.18 -15.43 -13.35
N PRO A 19 -13.93 -14.95 -13.53
CA PRO A 19 -13.15 -14.48 -12.40
C PRO A 19 -13.92 -13.32 -11.76
N LYS A 20 -14.31 -13.48 -10.49
CA LYS A 20 -14.75 -12.35 -9.67
C LYS A 20 -13.48 -11.55 -9.37
N THR A 21 -13.25 -10.48 -10.13
CA THR A 21 -12.32 -9.45 -9.70
C THR A 21 -12.99 -8.74 -8.54
N GLU A 22 -12.69 -9.14 -7.31
CA GLU A 22 -13.04 -8.32 -6.14
C GLU A 22 -12.11 -7.11 -6.19
N GLU A 23 -12.65 -5.95 -6.56
CA GLU A 23 -11.92 -4.69 -6.43
C GLU A 23 -11.70 -4.42 -4.94
N VAL A 24 -10.49 -4.68 -4.48
CA VAL A 24 -10.07 -4.31 -3.13
C VAL A 24 -10.05 -2.79 -3.05
N SER A 25 -11.01 -2.20 -2.35
CA SER A 25 -11.09 -0.77 -2.10
C SER A 25 -10.39 -0.44 -0.79
N TYR A 26 -9.35 0.39 -0.86
CA TYR A 26 -8.60 0.85 0.30
C TYR A 26 -9.13 2.20 0.78
N LYS A 27 -9.29 2.36 2.11
CA LYS A 27 -9.74 3.63 2.72
C LYS A 27 -8.72 4.76 2.53
N HIS A 28 -7.43 4.43 2.55
CA HIS A 28 -6.33 5.36 2.37
C HIS A 28 -5.38 4.82 1.29
N THR A 29 -4.73 5.73 0.58
CA THR A 29 -3.61 5.42 -0.31
C THR A 29 -2.68 6.62 -0.33
N ASN A 30 -1.41 6.40 -0.03
CA ASN A 30 -0.38 7.43 -0.01
C ASN A 30 0.59 7.25 -1.19
N ALA A 31 1.66 8.05 -1.24
CA ALA A 31 2.55 8.07 -2.39
C ALA A 31 3.38 6.78 -2.58
N LEU A 32 3.47 5.92 -1.55
CA LEU A 32 4.24 4.68 -1.62
C LEU A 32 3.63 3.65 -2.57
N ILE A 33 2.39 3.83 -3.04
CA ILE A 33 1.77 2.96 -4.06
C ILE A 33 2.56 2.93 -5.38
N HIS A 34 3.43 3.91 -5.61
CA HIS A 34 4.28 4.00 -6.79
C HIS A 34 5.69 3.40 -6.60
N GLU A 35 6.00 2.90 -5.40
CA GLU A 35 7.29 2.29 -5.10
C GLU A 35 7.38 0.84 -5.60
N THR A 36 8.60 0.34 -5.73
CA THR A 36 8.85 -1.06 -6.14
C THR A 36 9.18 -1.97 -4.98
N SER A 37 9.61 -1.40 -3.84
CA SER A 37 9.95 -2.15 -2.64
C SER A 37 8.70 -2.79 -2.03
N PRO A 38 8.67 -4.12 -1.81
CA PRO A 38 7.56 -4.78 -1.13
C PRO A 38 7.31 -4.22 0.27
N TYR A 39 8.37 -3.82 0.97
CA TYR A 39 8.26 -3.20 2.28
C TYR A 39 7.55 -1.85 2.21
N LEU A 40 7.87 -1.00 1.22
CA LEU A 40 7.20 0.30 1.09
C LEU A 40 5.75 0.14 0.62
N LEU A 41 5.49 -0.79 -0.30
CA LEU A 41 4.14 -1.08 -0.79
C LEU A 41 3.21 -1.60 0.31
N GLN A 42 3.74 -2.34 1.29
CA GLN A 42 2.97 -2.76 2.47
C GLN A 42 2.36 -1.56 3.22
N HIS A 43 3.07 -0.43 3.27
CA HIS A 43 2.63 0.78 3.95
C HIS A 43 1.82 1.74 3.06
N ALA A 44 1.55 1.39 1.79
CA ALA A 44 0.92 2.27 0.82
C ALA A 44 -0.53 2.65 1.17
N HIS A 45 -1.18 1.84 2.01
CA HIS A 45 -2.58 2.03 2.39
C HIS A 45 -2.76 2.50 3.83
N ASN A 46 -1.69 2.88 4.51
CA ASN A 46 -1.75 3.42 5.86
C ASN A 46 -2.32 4.86 5.81
N PRO A 47 -3.04 5.30 6.85
CA PRO A 47 -3.58 6.67 6.94
C PRO A 47 -2.48 7.74 7.04
N VAL A 48 -1.26 7.37 7.43
CA VAL A 48 -0.10 8.28 7.38
C VAL A 48 0.22 8.60 5.91
N ASN A 49 0.42 9.87 5.61
CA ASN A 49 0.80 10.37 4.29
C ASN A 49 2.29 10.08 4.03
N TRP A 50 2.62 8.81 3.89
CA TRP A 50 3.98 8.39 3.58
C TRP A 50 4.37 8.78 2.16
N GLU A 51 5.64 9.16 2.03
CA GLU A 51 6.32 9.34 0.77
C GLU A 51 7.72 8.73 0.89
N ALA A 52 8.27 8.23 -0.23
CA ALA A 52 9.65 7.82 -0.26
C ALA A 52 10.60 9.02 -0.06
N TRP A 53 11.83 8.70 0.36
CA TRP A 53 12.90 9.68 0.44
C TRP A 53 13.23 10.28 -0.93
N HIS A 54 13.43 11.60 -0.97
CA HIS A 54 13.93 12.32 -2.15
C HIS A 54 14.94 13.39 -1.71
N PRO A 55 16.03 13.65 -2.47
CA PRO A 55 17.06 14.63 -2.11
C PRO A 55 16.53 16.04 -1.80
N ASP A 56 15.43 16.44 -2.44
CA ASP A 56 14.83 17.77 -2.24
C ASP A 56 13.93 17.89 -1.00
N VAL A 57 13.75 16.82 -0.23
CA VAL A 57 12.85 16.86 0.94
C VAL A 57 13.33 17.85 2.02
N LEU A 58 14.64 18.01 2.19
CA LEU A 58 15.18 18.97 3.17
C LEU A 58 14.82 20.41 2.81
N LYS A 59 14.83 20.75 1.52
CA LYS A 59 14.39 22.08 1.04
C LYS A 59 12.90 22.28 1.29
N ARG A 60 12.10 21.23 1.08
CA ARG A 60 10.66 21.25 1.37
C ARG A 60 10.40 21.47 2.86
N ALA A 61 11.08 20.74 3.74
CA ALA A 61 10.99 20.90 5.19
C ALA A 61 11.32 22.32 5.64
N GLN A 62 12.40 22.90 5.12
CA GLN A 62 12.77 24.29 5.39
C GLN A 62 11.72 25.30 4.89
N LYS A 63 11.17 25.08 3.69
CA LYS A 63 10.16 25.96 3.10
C LYS A 63 8.83 25.91 3.87
N GLU A 64 8.42 24.71 4.29
CA GLU A 64 7.16 24.48 4.99
C GLU A 64 7.25 24.72 6.50
N ASP A 65 8.46 24.96 7.02
CA ASP A 65 8.76 25.08 8.46
C ASP A 65 8.20 23.87 9.26
N LYS A 66 8.39 22.67 8.70
CA LYS A 66 7.93 21.41 9.28
C LYS A 66 9.08 20.43 9.49
N PRO A 67 9.15 19.75 10.64
CA PRO A 67 10.13 18.68 10.86
C PRO A 67 9.92 17.49 9.92
N LEU A 68 11.01 16.80 9.60
CA LEU A 68 10.98 15.50 8.94
C LEU A 68 10.82 14.39 9.97
N LEU A 69 9.85 13.50 9.74
CA LEU A 69 9.78 12.23 10.44
C LEU A 69 10.26 11.15 9.48
N ILE A 70 11.43 10.58 9.75
CA ILE A 70 12.05 9.54 8.92
C ILE A 70 11.94 8.21 9.66
N SER A 71 11.16 7.29 9.11
CA SER A 71 10.92 5.96 9.67
C SER A 71 11.59 4.89 8.79
N ILE A 72 12.75 4.40 9.22
CA ILE A 72 13.54 3.41 8.47
C ILE A 72 13.21 1.99 8.96
N GLY A 73 12.98 1.06 8.03
CA GLY A 73 12.81 -0.35 8.35
C GLY A 73 12.97 -1.27 7.14
N TYR A 74 12.63 -2.55 7.32
CA TYR A 74 12.75 -3.59 6.30
C TYR A 74 11.75 -4.72 6.56
N ALA A 75 11.42 -5.51 5.52
CA ALA A 75 10.33 -6.49 5.56
C ALA A 75 10.45 -7.59 6.63
N ALA A 76 11.67 -7.94 7.08
CA ALA A 76 11.90 -8.96 8.11
C ALA A 76 12.10 -8.39 9.53
N CYS A 77 11.82 -7.09 9.72
CA CYS A 77 11.95 -6.40 11.00
C CYS A 77 10.70 -6.60 11.85
N HIS A 78 10.79 -7.40 12.92
CA HIS A 78 9.65 -7.64 13.81
C HIS A 78 9.07 -6.35 14.39
N TRP A 79 9.92 -5.46 14.93
CA TRP A 79 9.47 -4.22 15.56
C TRP A 79 8.92 -3.19 14.57
N CYS A 80 9.27 -3.29 13.29
CA CYS A 80 8.73 -2.41 12.26
C CYS A 80 7.26 -2.74 11.97
N HIS A 81 6.91 -4.04 12.02
CA HIS A 81 5.52 -4.50 11.89
C HIS A 81 4.70 -4.17 13.13
N VAL A 82 5.25 -4.37 14.33
CA VAL A 82 4.58 -3.96 15.58
C VAL A 82 4.30 -2.46 15.59
N MET A 83 5.29 -1.63 15.20
CA MET A 83 5.10 -0.19 15.12
C MET A 83 4.10 0.22 14.02
N GLU A 84 4.02 -0.54 12.92
CA GLU A 84 2.98 -0.32 11.92
C GLU A 84 1.59 -0.56 12.48
N GLU A 85 1.36 -1.75 13.04
CA GLU A 85 0.06 -2.19 13.56
C GLU A 85 -0.42 -1.29 14.70
N GLU A 86 0.46 -0.92 15.63
CA GLU A 86 0.08 -0.15 16.82
C GLU A 86 0.04 1.37 16.59
N CYS A 87 0.77 1.89 15.60
CA CYS A 87 0.91 3.34 15.42
C CYS A 87 0.54 3.84 14.02
N PHE A 88 1.07 3.22 12.95
CA PHE A 88 0.94 3.79 11.61
C PHE A 88 -0.39 3.47 10.93
N GLU A 89 -1.13 2.47 11.41
CA GLU A 89 -2.49 2.17 10.99
C GLU A 89 -3.56 2.93 11.79
N ASP A 90 -3.20 3.51 12.95
CA ASP A 90 -4.11 4.29 13.78
C ASP A 90 -4.40 5.68 13.19
N GLU A 91 -5.68 6.00 13.00
CA GLU A 91 -6.10 7.27 12.37
C GLU A 91 -5.82 8.50 13.24
N ALA A 92 -5.84 8.38 14.57
CA ALA A 92 -5.58 9.50 15.46
C ALA A 92 -4.08 9.84 15.47
N VAL A 93 -3.21 8.83 15.53
CA VAL A 93 -1.76 8.97 15.38
C VAL A 93 -1.44 9.54 14.00
N ALA A 94 -2.00 8.98 12.93
CA ALA A 94 -1.77 9.45 11.58
C ALA A 94 -2.21 10.89 11.36
N LYS A 95 -3.33 11.32 11.96
CA LYS A 95 -3.78 12.71 11.93
C LYS A 95 -2.73 13.64 12.53
N VAL A 96 -2.21 13.32 13.72
CA VAL A 96 -1.15 14.12 14.36
C VAL A 96 0.12 14.10 13.52
N MET A 97 0.50 12.95 12.97
CA MET A 97 1.68 12.84 12.11
C MET A 97 1.57 13.70 10.85
N ASN A 98 0.43 13.64 10.16
CA ASN A 98 0.17 14.35 8.91
C ASN A 98 0.05 15.87 9.11
N GLU A 99 -0.46 16.32 10.26
CA GLU A 99 -0.56 17.74 10.59
C GLU A 99 0.82 18.35 10.85
N ASN A 100 1.68 17.63 11.58
CA ASN A 100 2.89 18.19 12.19
C ASN A 100 4.20 17.85 11.45
N PHE A 101 4.24 16.81 10.64
CA PHE A 101 5.47 16.31 10.03
C PHE A 101 5.36 16.14 8.52
N ILE A 102 6.53 16.16 7.88
CA ILE A 102 6.71 15.58 6.56
C ILE A 102 7.20 14.14 6.76
N ASN A 103 6.30 13.18 6.50
CA ASN A 103 6.52 11.76 6.80
C ASN A 103 7.27 11.05 5.67
N LYS A 104 8.40 10.43 5.99
CA LYS A 104 9.26 9.68 5.06
C LYS A 104 9.46 8.24 5.52
N LYS A 105 9.24 7.31 4.60
CA LYS A 105 9.43 5.88 4.79
C LYS A 105 10.49 5.34 3.84
#